data_AF-A0A140GN55-F1
#
_entry.id   AF-A0A140GN55-F1
#
_cell.length_a   1.000
_cell.length_b   1.000
_cell.length_c   1.000
_cell.angle_alpha   90.00
_cell.angle_beta   90.00
_cell.angle_gamma   90.00
#
_symmetry.space_group_name_H-M   'P 1'
#
loop_
_entity.id
_entity.type
_entity.pdbx_description
1 polymer ?
#
loop_
_entity_poly.entity_id
_entity_poly.type
_entity_poly.pdbx_seq_one_letter_code
_entity_poly.pdbx_strand_id
1 'polypeptide(L)'
;MGLSEAEWQLVLHVWAKVEADLSGHGQEILIRLFKGHPETLEKFDKFKHLKSEAEMKASEDLKKHGHTVLTALGGILKKKGHHEAELKPLAQSHATKHKIPIKYLE
;
A
#
# COMPACT_ATOMS: atom_id res chain seq x y z
N MET A 1 17.93 6.44 -9.89
CA MET A 1 18.84 5.54 -9.13
C MET A 1 18.16 4.19 -9.02
N GLY A 2 18.90 3.11 -9.26
CA GLY A 2 18.40 1.74 -9.08
C GLY A 2 19.13 1.06 -7.92
N LEU A 3 18.50 0.06 -7.32
CA LEU A 3 19.13 -0.79 -6.30
C LEU A 3 20.08 -1.80 -6.98
N SER A 4 21.14 -2.16 -6.28
CA SER A 4 21.98 -3.30 -6.61
C SER A 4 21.24 -4.63 -6.46
N GLU A 5 21.80 -5.71 -7.03
CA GLU A 5 21.23 -7.04 -6.88
C GLU A 5 21.13 -7.48 -5.42
N ALA A 6 22.16 -7.22 -4.62
CA ALA A 6 22.19 -7.58 -3.21
C ALA A 6 21.09 -6.86 -2.41
N GLU A 7 20.85 -5.58 -2.68
CA GLU A 7 19.76 -4.83 -2.05
C GLU A 7 18.40 -5.39 -2.47
N TRP A 8 18.21 -5.76 -3.74
CA TRP A 8 16.98 -6.42 -4.18
C TRP A 8 16.75 -7.77 -3.50
N GLN A 9 17.79 -8.56 -3.28
CA GLN A 9 17.66 -9.83 -2.56
C GLN A 9 17.18 -9.61 -1.12
N LEU A 10 17.70 -8.59 -0.43
CA LEU A 10 17.21 -8.24 0.92
C LEU A 10 15.75 -7.82 0.91
N VAL A 11 15.35 -6.95 -0.02
CA VAL A 11 13.96 -6.50 -0.19
C VAL A 11 13.03 -7.68 -0.43
N LEU A 12 13.36 -8.54 -1.40
CA LEU A 12 12.51 -9.66 -1.79
C LEU A 12 12.48 -10.78 -0.73
N HIS A 13 13.56 -10.97 0.03
CA HIS A 13 13.59 -11.91 1.15
C HIS A 13 12.60 -11.52 2.25
N VAL A 14 12.55 -10.23 2.60
CA VAL A 14 11.55 -9.73 3.57
C VAL A 14 10.15 -9.79 2.97
N TRP A 15 10.00 -9.38 1.71
CA TRP A 15 8.71 -9.41 1.02
C TRP A 15 8.08 -10.81 1.00
N ALA A 16 8.86 -11.87 0.80
CA ALA A 16 8.37 -13.25 0.84
C ALA A 16 7.70 -13.62 2.19
N LYS A 17 8.15 -13.02 3.30
CA LYS A 17 7.52 -13.21 4.62
C LYS A 17 6.21 -12.43 4.75
N VAL A 18 6.16 -11.23 4.16
CA VAL A 18 4.93 -10.42 4.09
C VAL A 18 3.88 -11.12 3.23
N GLU A 19 4.28 -11.76 2.14
CA GLU A 19 3.37 -12.48 1.24
C GLU A 19 2.63 -13.64 1.90
N ALA A 20 3.16 -14.19 3.00
CA ALA A 20 2.48 -15.23 3.77
C ALA A 20 1.19 -14.74 4.44
N ASP A 21 1.05 -13.43 4.68
CA ASP A 21 -0.18 -12.81 5.17
C ASP A 21 -0.35 -11.36 4.67
N LEU A 22 -0.58 -11.20 3.36
CA LEU A 22 -0.81 -9.87 2.76
C LEU A 22 -2.01 -9.15 3.37
N SER A 23 -3.03 -9.89 3.80
CA SER A 23 -4.26 -9.30 4.31
C SER A 23 -4.04 -8.70 5.71
N GLY A 24 -3.38 -9.42 6.61
CA GLY A 24 -3.02 -8.91 7.93
C GLY A 24 -2.07 -7.70 7.84
N HIS A 25 -0.94 -7.86 7.13
CA HIS A 25 0.02 -6.76 6.96
C HIS A 25 -0.61 -5.54 6.28
N GLY A 26 -1.44 -5.77 5.24
CA GLY A 26 -2.10 -4.69 4.51
C GLY A 26 -3.08 -3.90 5.39
N GLN A 27 -3.83 -4.58 6.25
CA GLN A 27 -4.73 -3.92 7.20
C GLN A 27 -3.94 -3.11 8.23
N GLU A 28 -2.89 -3.67 8.80
CA GLU A 28 -2.06 -2.98 9.80
C GLU A 28 -1.34 -1.75 9.24
N ILE A 29 -0.81 -1.83 8.03
CA ILE A 29 -0.15 -0.70 7.36
C ILE A 29 -1.14 0.45 7.14
N LEU A 30 -2.37 0.15 6.66
CA LEU A 30 -3.39 1.18 6.46
C LEU A 30 -3.86 1.80 7.79
N ILE A 31 -4.06 0.98 8.82
CA ILE A 31 -4.38 1.48 10.17
C ILE A 31 -3.26 2.40 10.68
N ARG A 32 -2.00 1.98 10.51
CA ARG A 32 -0.85 2.78 10.92
C ARG A 32 -0.78 4.10 10.16
N LEU A 33 -1.03 4.09 8.86
CA LEU A 33 -1.11 5.27 8.01
C LEU A 33 -2.19 6.23 8.53
N PHE A 34 -3.42 5.76 8.73
CA PHE A 34 -4.53 6.61 9.19
C PHE A 34 -4.33 7.15 10.62
N LYS A 35 -3.64 6.41 11.49
CA LYS A 35 -3.30 6.89 12.84
C LYS A 35 -2.16 7.91 12.83
N GLY A 36 -1.13 7.70 12.00
CA GLY A 36 0.02 8.60 11.90
C GLY A 36 -0.28 9.87 11.11
N HIS A 37 -1.15 9.75 10.11
CA HIS A 37 -1.53 10.78 9.15
C HIS A 37 -3.04 10.75 8.90
N PRO A 38 -3.88 11.21 9.86
CA PRO A 38 -5.34 11.17 9.73
C PRO A 38 -5.88 11.84 8.46
N GLU A 39 -5.18 12.84 7.92
CA GLU A 39 -5.53 13.52 6.66
C GLU A 39 -5.56 12.58 5.44
N THR A 40 -4.87 11.44 5.52
CA THR A 40 -4.86 10.44 4.44
C THR A 40 -6.16 9.63 4.41
N LEU A 41 -6.81 9.44 5.56
CA LEU A 41 -8.09 8.73 5.64
C LEU A 41 -9.21 9.46 4.89
N GLU A 42 -9.16 10.79 4.87
CA GLU A 42 -10.13 11.63 4.15
C GLU A 42 -10.09 11.43 2.62
N LYS A 43 -9.04 10.82 2.08
CA LYS A 43 -8.95 10.43 0.67
C LYS A 43 -9.75 9.17 0.33
N PHE A 44 -10.22 8.44 1.34
CA PHE A 44 -10.96 7.21 1.18
C PHE A 44 -12.42 7.41 1.57
N ASP A 45 -13.26 7.80 0.62
CA ASP A 45 -14.71 7.96 0.86
C ASP A 45 -15.35 6.72 1.49
N LYS A 46 -14.85 5.53 1.13
CA LYS A 46 -15.28 4.25 1.69
C LYS A 46 -14.92 4.08 3.17
N PHE A 47 -13.86 4.71 3.66
CA PHE A 47 -13.30 4.45 4.99
C PHE A 47 -13.30 5.65 5.94
N LYS A 48 -13.53 6.88 5.45
CA LYS A 48 -13.51 8.12 6.26
C LYS A 48 -14.50 8.16 7.44
N HIS A 49 -15.47 7.25 7.46
CA HIS A 49 -16.40 7.08 8.56
C HIS A 49 -15.82 6.28 9.74
N LEU A 50 -14.74 5.51 9.54
CA LEU A 50 -14.06 4.75 10.60
C LEU A 50 -13.30 5.71 11.50
N LYS A 51 -13.70 5.82 12.78
CA LYS A 51 -13.17 6.81 13.73
C LYS A 51 -12.20 6.22 14.75
N SER A 52 -12.21 4.90 14.90
CA SER A 52 -11.35 4.20 15.85
C SER A 52 -10.55 3.08 15.21
N GLU A 53 -9.41 2.74 15.83
CA GLU A 53 -8.62 1.58 15.42
C GLU A 53 -9.42 0.26 15.52
N ALA A 54 -10.31 0.14 16.50
CA ALA A 54 -11.16 -1.03 16.66
C ALA A 54 -12.10 -1.22 15.46
N GLU A 55 -12.75 -0.14 14.99
CA GLU A 55 -13.58 -0.16 13.79
C GLU A 55 -12.76 -0.51 12.53
N MET A 56 -11.54 0.03 12.42
CA MET A 56 -10.65 -0.29 11.30
C MET A 56 -10.22 -1.77 11.31
N LYS A 57 -9.91 -2.33 12.49
CA LYS A 57 -9.59 -3.75 12.65
C LYS A 57 -10.79 -4.67 12.34
N ALA A 58 -12.00 -4.22 12.65
CA ALA A 58 -13.22 -4.95 12.34
C ALA A 58 -13.66 -4.82 10.86
N SER A 59 -13.06 -3.89 10.09
CA SER A 59 -13.45 -3.64 8.71
C SER A 59 -12.82 -4.64 7.74
N GLU A 60 -13.62 -5.64 7.33
CA GLU A 60 -13.23 -6.59 6.28
C GLU A 60 -12.93 -5.91 4.93
N ASP A 61 -13.61 -4.80 4.65
CA ASP A 61 -13.36 -4.02 3.44
C ASP A 61 -12.01 -3.31 3.48
N LEU A 62 -11.59 -2.81 4.65
CA LEU A 62 -10.27 -2.22 4.81
C LEU A 62 -9.19 -3.29 4.65
N LYS A 63 -9.40 -4.49 5.20
CA LYS A 63 -8.50 -5.64 5.06
C LYS A 63 -8.34 -6.06 3.59
N LYS A 64 -9.45 -6.18 2.85
CA LYS A 64 -9.42 -6.44 1.39
C LYS A 64 -8.69 -5.35 0.61
N HIS A 65 -8.88 -4.10 0.99
CA HIS A 65 -8.17 -2.98 0.36
C HIS A 65 -6.66 -3.06 0.62
N GLY A 66 -6.24 -3.32 1.86
CA GLY A 66 -4.84 -3.54 2.22
C GLY A 66 -4.20 -4.67 1.41
N HIS A 67 -4.91 -5.80 1.25
CA HIS A 67 -4.45 -6.89 0.39
C HIS A 67 -4.24 -6.44 -1.08
N THR A 68 -5.15 -5.62 -1.61
CA THR A 68 -5.05 -5.09 -2.98
C THR A 68 -3.81 -4.19 -3.14
N VAL A 69 -3.58 -3.30 -2.17
CA VAL A 69 -2.43 -2.38 -2.17
C VAL A 69 -1.13 -3.18 -2.14
N LEU A 70 -1.00 -4.13 -1.21
CA LEU A 70 0.23 -4.91 -1.10
C LEU A 70 0.44 -5.85 -2.29
N THR A 71 -0.62 -6.42 -2.87
CA THR A 71 -0.50 -7.20 -4.11
C THR A 71 0.10 -6.37 -5.25
N ALA A 72 -0.38 -5.14 -5.44
CA ALA A 72 0.16 -4.25 -6.48
C ALA A 72 1.62 -3.85 -6.20
N LEU A 73 1.94 -3.50 -4.96
CA LEU A 73 3.30 -3.17 -4.54
C LEU A 73 4.26 -4.36 -4.73
N GLY A 74 3.86 -5.57 -4.35
CA GLY A 74 4.65 -6.77 -4.55
C GLY A 74 4.92 -7.06 -6.02
N GLY A 75 3.94 -6.82 -6.90
CA GLY A 75 4.11 -6.87 -8.35
C GLY A 75 5.22 -5.94 -8.83
N ILE A 76 5.27 -4.70 -8.34
CA ILE A 76 6.30 -3.71 -8.66
C ILE A 76 7.68 -4.13 -8.12
N LEU A 77 7.76 -4.56 -6.86
CA LEU A 77 9.02 -4.97 -6.22
C LEU A 77 9.66 -6.14 -6.95
N LYS A 78 8.86 -7.12 -7.37
CA LYS A 78 9.32 -8.30 -8.10
C LYS A 78 9.89 -7.99 -9.50
N LYS A 79 9.63 -6.81 -10.06
CA LYS A 79 10.25 -6.33 -11.31
C LYS A 79 11.62 -5.70 -11.12
N LYS A 80 12.07 -5.48 -9.89
CA LYS A 80 13.44 -5.05 -9.56
C LYS A 80 13.91 -3.81 -10.34
N GLY A 81 13.02 -2.84 -10.52
CA GLY A 81 13.30 -1.60 -11.27
C GLY A 81 12.75 -1.57 -12.70
N HIS A 82 12.37 -2.71 -13.27
CA HIS A 82 11.73 -2.80 -14.60
C HIS A 82 10.19 -2.72 -14.50
N HIS A 83 9.68 -1.76 -13.74
CA HIS A 83 8.27 -1.69 -13.31
C HIS A 83 7.43 -0.61 -14.00
N GLU A 84 7.88 -0.08 -15.14
CA GLU A 84 7.19 1.01 -15.83
C GLU A 84 5.75 0.63 -16.22
N ALA A 85 5.55 -0.60 -16.69
CA ALA A 85 4.25 -1.11 -17.10
C ALA A 85 3.28 -1.23 -15.91
N GLU A 86 3.76 -1.69 -14.76
CA GLU A 86 3.00 -1.81 -13.52
C GLU A 86 2.68 -0.43 -12.91
N LEU A 87 3.62 0.52 -12.98
CA LEU A 87 3.42 1.87 -12.42
C LEU A 87 2.41 2.69 -13.21
N LYS A 88 2.35 2.55 -14.54
CA LYS A 88 1.51 3.40 -15.40
C LYS A 88 0.02 3.50 -14.95
N PRO A 89 -0.72 2.39 -14.73
CA PRO A 89 -2.10 2.47 -14.26
C PRO A 89 -2.22 3.00 -12.82
N LEU A 90 -1.26 2.71 -11.96
CA LEU A 90 -1.24 3.21 -10.58
C LEU A 90 -1.05 4.73 -10.56
N ALA A 91 -0.05 5.25 -11.28
CA ALA A 91 0.22 6.67 -11.40
C ALA A 91 -0.99 7.42 -11.98
N GLN A 92 -1.60 6.90 -13.04
CA GLN A 92 -2.78 7.52 -13.65
C GLN A 92 -3.95 7.63 -12.66
N SER A 93 -4.30 6.54 -11.98
CA SER A 93 -5.40 6.53 -11.03
C SER A 93 -5.13 7.41 -9.80
N HIS A 94 -3.93 7.34 -9.23
CA HIS A 94 -3.57 8.11 -8.04
C HIS A 94 -3.48 9.62 -8.34
N ALA A 95 -2.99 10.01 -9.51
CA ALA A 95 -2.90 11.41 -9.91
C ALA A 95 -4.27 12.00 -10.29
N THR A 96 -5.04 11.32 -11.15
CA THR A 96 -6.21 11.93 -11.80
C THR A 96 -7.53 11.66 -11.09
N LYS A 97 -7.71 10.45 -10.55
CA LYS A 97 -8.96 10.02 -9.91
C LYS A 97 -8.92 10.25 -8.41
N HIS A 98 -7.90 9.72 -7.75
CA HIS A 98 -7.80 9.74 -6.28
C HIS A 98 -7.15 11.02 -5.74
N LYS A 99 -6.44 11.77 -6.60
CA LYS A 99 -5.77 13.03 -6.28
C LYS A 99 -4.90 12.90 -5.02
N ILE A 100 -4.04 11.89 -5.04
CA ILE A 100 -3.09 11.58 -3.97
C ILE A 100 -1.81 12.39 -4.22
N PRO A 101 -1.44 13.33 -3.33
CA PRO A 101 -0.19 14.04 -3.44
C PRO A 101 0.99 13.11 -3.15
N ILE A 102 2.15 13.39 -3.74
CA ILE A 102 3.39 12.59 -3.54
C ILE A 102 3.75 12.49 -2.05
N LYS A 103 3.51 13.55 -1.27
CA LYS A 103 3.70 13.56 0.19
C LYS A 103 3.00 12.40 0.92
N TYR A 104 1.91 11.85 0.38
CA TYR A 104 1.19 10.74 1.01
C TYR A 104 1.74 9.35 0.59
N LEU A 105 2.78 9.33 -0.25
CA LEU A 105 3.51 8.13 -0.68
C LEU A 105 4.92 8.05 -0.07
N GLU A 106 5.35 9.08 0.65
CA GLU A 106 6.62 9.17 1.41
C GLU A 106 6.51 8.48 2.76
#